data_AF-A0A1R4GXN0-F1
#
_entry.id   AF-A0A1R4GXN0-F1
#
_cell.length_a   1.000
_cell.length_b   1.000
_cell.length_c   1.000
_cell.angle_alpha   90.00
_cell.angle_beta   90.00
_cell.angle_gamma   90.00
#
_symmetry.space_group_name_H-M   'P 1'
#
loop_
_entity.id
_entity.type
_entity.pdbx_description
1 polymer ?
#
loop_
_entity_poly.entity_id
_entity_poly.type
_entity_poly.pdbx_seq_one_letter_code
_entity_poly.pdbx_strand_id
1 'polypeptide(L)'
;MTVFKGYDYTRILSLAGYQGLFSRLSHDAKAAAKEGDKGTASLLLLSMLTGLPVKSLMMPGYIDQPSVFSVGISRAYIKHHLGVTKRSKKFDNAIFENEFDEVKIPLPVWLIDHLSSNQLPTKEALTAYLSTLRTSLQLPYLSINRVETALHVILSRYTPNCHSHIADIICRVPASHAPAMYYSSHTSEELITHYKAALNKLNANKDFDLSYITAWHKYTLGSAFAFKVDYVHNFMNELKAWVRNSPNPDIHFNRTSILVWFIFCTLTGVRPNNSIGTISDIDLETGWLLVYDKPSKNVQNHRLVPLCPTLVRYLTDYKAYLIDYQLRNPLKYEISECVDAISLGEDVALLRLLSDSTDGLDNIKRGDAYRMTQDILDADPYWTRHFVRTQLEKYGVNLALINTVIGHEKGRQEALGQLSSSSKAKIKGVGGFLEHLANLLELSTVKSKTLHYYGEPSNA
;
A
#
# COMPACT_ATOMS: atom_id res chain seq x y z
N MET A 1 -11.28 14.76 16.52
CA MET A 1 -11.09 14.78 15.06
C MET A 1 -10.25 16.00 14.73
N THR A 2 -8.92 15.87 14.75
CA THR A 2 -7.98 17.00 14.62
C THR A 2 -7.38 16.94 13.22
N VAL A 3 -7.50 18.05 12.49
CA VAL A 3 -7.11 18.20 11.09
C VAL A 3 -5.58 18.16 10.96
N PHE A 4 -5.03 17.07 10.43
CA PHE A 4 -3.67 17.03 9.90
C PHE A 4 -3.67 17.79 8.57
N LYS A 5 -3.34 19.09 8.60
CA LYS A 5 -3.12 19.87 7.38
C LYS A 5 -1.85 19.36 6.69
N GLY A 6 -1.95 19.15 5.38
CA GLY A 6 -0.84 18.67 4.54
C GLY A 6 0.46 19.42 4.79
N TYR A 7 1.55 18.68 4.83
CA TYR A 7 2.90 19.17 5.08
C TYR A 7 3.30 20.21 4.02
N ASP A 8 3.36 21.48 4.40
CA ASP A 8 3.88 22.55 3.56
C ASP A 8 5.42 22.58 3.64
N TYR A 9 6.09 22.39 2.51
CA TYR A 9 7.50 22.01 2.42
C TYR A 9 8.51 23.14 2.74
N THR A 10 8.05 24.36 2.97
CA THR A 10 8.87 25.57 3.20
C THR A 10 9.19 25.86 4.67
N ARG A 11 8.88 24.96 5.63
CA ARG A 11 8.98 25.24 7.08
C ARG A 11 9.56 24.12 7.96
N ILE A 12 10.47 23.30 7.47
CA ILE A 12 11.17 22.29 8.31
C ILE A 12 12.40 22.88 9.01
N LEU A 13 12.83 22.29 10.14
CA LEU A 13 14.15 22.59 10.72
C LEU A 13 15.25 21.88 9.92
N SER A 14 16.48 22.40 9.98
CA SER A 14 17.66 21.67 9.49
C SER A 14 17.92 20.44 10.35
N LEU A 15 18.70 19.47 9.84
CA LEU A 15 19.10 18.30 10.63
C LEU A 15 19.80 18.72 11.95
N ALA A 16 20.73 19.68 11.88
CA ALA A 16 21.39 20.23 13.05
C ALA A 16 20.40 20.86 14.04
N GLY A 17 19.37 21.55 13.55
CA GLY A 17 18.31 22.10 14.39
C GLY A 17 17.51 21.03 15.12
N TYR A 18 17.16 19.93 14.44
CA TYR A 18 16.50 18.78 15.09
C TYR A 18 17.41 18.08 16.11
N GLN A 19 18.70 17.92 15.81
CA GLN A 19 19.68 17.34 16.72
C GLN A 19 19.85 18.17 17.99
N GLY A 20 20.01 19.50 17.85
CA GLY A 20 20.10 20.42 18.99
C GLY A 20 18.84 20.41 19.85
N LEU A 21 17.66 20.39 19.22
CA LEU A 21 16.38 20.26 19.92
C LEU A 21 16.28 18.94 20.69
N PHE A 22 16.60 17.81 20.04
CA PHE A 22 16.56 16.48 20.66
C PHE A 22 17.50 16.39 21.86
N SER A 23 18.74 16.86 21.71
CA SER A 23 19.74 16.87 22.79
C SER A 23 19.26 17.69 23.98
N ARG A 24 18.67 18.87 23.74
CA ARG A 24 18.18 19.74 24.81
C ARG A 24 16.96 19.14 25.53
N LEU A 25 15.99 18.60 24.78
CA LEU A 25 14.83 17.93 25.37
C LEU A 25 15.24 16.70 26.17
N SER A 26 16.17 15.90 25.66
CA SER A 26 16.71 14.72 26.34
C SER A 26 17.42 15.07 27.63
N HIS A 27 18.24 16.12 27.62
CA HIS A 27 18.92 16.63 28.80
C HIS A 27 17.91 17.10 29.85
N ASP A 28 17.01 18.00 29.49
CA ASP A 28 16.07 18.63 30.44
C ASP A 28 15.04 17.62 30.99
N ALA A 29 14.71 16.56 30.24
CA ALA A 29 13.85 15.47 30.70
C ALA A 29 14.54 14.53 31.71
N LYS A 30 15.87 14.38 31.64
CA LYS A 30 16.65 13.54 32.57
C LYS A 30 17.19 14.33 33.78
N ALA A 31 17.53 15.60 33.60
CA ALA A 31 18.19 16.43 34.60
C ALA A 31 17.26 16.84 35.75
N ALA A 32 17.88 17.31 36.84
CA ALA A 32 17.22 18.10 37.88
C ALA A 32 16.91 19.52 37.39
N ALA A 33 16.31 19.65 36.20
CA ALA A 33 15.70 20.90 35.75
C ALA A 33 14.63 21.32 36.77
N LYS A 34 14.22 22.60 36.77
CA LYS A 34 13.04 23.02 37.54
C LYS A 34 11.90 22.04 37.23
N GLU A 35 11.20 21.57 38.25
CA GLU A 35 10.26 20.44 38.15
C GLU A 35 9.22 20.62 37.02
N GLY A 36 8.79 21.86 36.75
CA GLY A 36 7.92 22.19 35.61
C GLY A 36 8.57 22.14 34.22
N ASP A 37 9.87 22.42 34.10
CA ASP A 37 10.61 22.31 32.84
C ASP A 37 10.85 20.83 32.47
N LYS A 38 11.08 19.96 33.47
CA LYS A 38 11.27 18.52 33.26
C LYS A 38 10.03 17.85 32.65
N GLY A 39 8.83 18.13 33.19
CA GLY A 39 7.57 17.59 32.65
C GLY A 39 7.30 18.07 31.23
N THR A 40 7.58 19.36 30.96
CA THR A 40 7.40 19.96 29.64
C THR A 40 8.39 19.38 28.61
N ALA A 41 9.67 19.24 28.97
CA ALA A 41 10.68 18.60 28.14
C ALA A 41 10.34 17.15 27.84
N SER A 42 9.90 16.40 28.86
CA SER A 42 9.49 14.99 28.73
C SER A 42 8.31 14.82 27.76
N LEU A 43 7.29 15.67 27.86
CA LEU A 43 6.14 15.62 26.97
C LEU A 43 6.52 15.91 25.51
N LEU A 44 7.33 16.94 25.28
CA LEU A 44 7.83 17.29 23.95
C LEU A 44 8.76 16.20 23.39
N LEU A 45 9.61 15.61 24.23
CA LEU A 45 10.45 14.47 23.84
C LEU A 45 9.59 13.26 23.44
N LEU A 46 8.56 12.93 24.21
CA LEU A 46 7.65 11.82 23.86
C LEU A 46 6.95 12.08 22.52
N SER A 47 6.46 13.31 22.29
CA SER A 47 5.90 13.71 20.99
C SER A 47 6.92 13.56 19.86
N MET A 48 8.16 13.99 20.09
CA MET A 48 9.26 13.88 19.13
C MET A 48 9.65 12.42 18.83
N LEU A 49 9.54 11.51 19.81
CA LEU A 49 9.86 10.08 19.68
C LEU A 49 8.75 9.24 19.05
N THR A 50 7.53 9.77 18.95
CA THR A 50 6.33 9.01 18.55
C THR A 50 5.55 9.62 17.39
N GLY A 51 5.77 10.92 17.10
CA GLY A 51 4.93 11.68 16.17
C GLY A 51 3.52 11.99 16.72
N LEU A 52 3.26 11.72 18.00
CA LEU A 52 1.97 11.99 18.61
C LEU A 52 1.73 13.49 18.82
N PRO A 53 0.50 13.99 18.58
CA PRO A 53 0.16 15.36 18.88
C PRO A 53 0.32 15.67 20.37
N VAL A 54 1.00 16.78 20.68
CA VAL A 54 1.20 17.26 22.06
C VAL A 54 -0.15 17.45 22.73
N LYS A 55 -1.14 17.97 22.00
CA LYS A 55 -2.51 18.14 22.52
C LYS A 55 -3.11 16.82 23.04
N SER A 56 -2.85 15.70 22.36
CA SER A 56 -3.35 14.39 22.80
C SER A 56 -2.59 13.89 24.02
N LEU A 57 -1.27 14.05 24.03
CA LEU A 57 -0.43 13.66 25.17
C LEU A 57 -0.74 14.45 26.45
N MET A 58 -1.26 15.68 26.34
CA MET A 58 -1.72 16.48 27.49
C MET A 58 -3.07 16.05 28.06
N MET A 59 -3.82 15.16 27.39
CA MET A 59 -5.12 14.72 27.89
C MET A 59 -4.93 13.78 29.10
N PRO A 60 -5.57 14.06 30.25
CA PRO A 60 -5.49 13.18 31.41
C PRO A 60 -5.85 11.73 31.05
N GLY A 61 -5.03 10.78 31.51
CA GLY A 61 -5.23 9.35 31.27
C GLY A 61 -4.91 8.87 29.84
N TYR A 62 -4.48 9.74 28.91
CA TYR A 62 -4.15 9.32 27.54
C TYR A 62 -2.91 8.42 27.47
N ILE A 63 -1.88 8.75 28.26
CA ILE A 63 -0.63 7.99 28.32
C ILE A 63 -0.85 6.62 28.98
N ASP A 64 -1.87 6.50 29.86
CA ASP A 64 -2.23 5.26 30.53
C ASP A 64 -3.12 4.34 29.68
N GLN A 65 -3.53 4.74 28.47
CA GLN A 65 -4.43 3.95 27.62
C GLN A 65 -3.73 2.70 27.08
N PRO A 66 -4.17 1.47 27.45
CA PRO A 66 -3.51 0.22 27.02
C PRO A 66 -3.56 -0.02 25.50
N SER A 67 -4.52 0.61 24.82
CA SER A 67 -4.68 0.56 23.36
C SER A 67 -3.67 1.42 22.61
N VAL A 68 -3.00 2.36 23.29
CA VAL A 68 -2.00 3.26 22.71
C VAL A 68 -0.62 2.99 23.30
N PHE A 69 -0.52 2.81 24.61
CA PHE A 69 0.72 2.55 25.32
C PHE A 69 0.66 1.22 26.04
N SER A 70 1.77 0.50 26.04
CA SER A 70 1.91 -0.75 26.77
C SER A 70 3.19 -0.70 27.57
N VAL A 71 3.05 -0.56 28.88
CA VAL A 71 4.16 -0.38 29.81
C VAL A 71 4.27 -1.63 30.67
N GLY A 72 5.43 -2.28 30.60
CA GLY A 72 5.84 -3.32 31.53
C GLY A 72 7.11 -2.91 32.26
N ILE A 73 7.56 -3.75 33.20
CA ILE A 73 8.67 -3.45 34.12
C ILE A 73 9.95 -3.04 33.38
N SER A 74 10.27 -3.70 32.26
CA SER A 74 11.52 -3.47 31.52
C SER A 74 11.32 -2.91 30.11
N ARG A 75 10.08 -2.80 29.63
CA ARG A 75 9.78 -2.40 28.25
C ARG A 75 8.50 -1.59 28.17
N ALA A 76 8.55 -0.51 27.41
CA ALA A 76 7.37 0.25 27.01
C ALA A 76 7.24 0.24 25.48
N TYR A 77 6.01 0.29 25.00
CA TYR A 77 5.69 0.37 23.57
C TYR A 77 4.57 1.35 23.32
N ILE A 78 4.64 2.04 22.18
CA ILE A 78 3.45 2.61 21.55
C ILE A 78 2.90 1.62 20.53
N LYS A 79 1.58 1.46 20.51
CA LYS A 79 0.85 0.52 19.68
C LYS A 79 -0.18 1.24 18.82
N HIS A 80 -0.39 0.73 17.62
CA HIS A 80 -1.52 1.11 16.78
C HIS A 80 -1.79 0.04 15.73
N HIS A 81 -3.02 0.02 15.21
CA HIS A 81 -3.38 -0.85 14.09
C HIS A 81 -3.33 -0.07 12.77
N LEU A 82 -2.90 -0.75 11.71
CA LEU A 82 -2.95 -0.22 10.34
C LEU A 82 -4.39 -0.03 9.82
N GLY A 83 -5.37 -0.67 10.48
CA GLY A 83 -6.77 -0.62 10.09
C GLY A 83 -7.09 -1.45 8.84
N VAL A 84 -6.25 -2.43 8.51
CA VAL A 84 -6.49 -3.34 7.39
C VAL A 84 -7.70 -4.22 7.66
N THR A 85 -8.38 -4.63 6.59
CA THR A 85 -9.48 -5.61 6.67
C THR A 85 -8.99 -6.87 7.38
N LYS A 86 -9.73 -7.36 8.37
CA LYS A 86 -9.39 -8.60 9.06
C LYS A 86 -9.50 -9.78 8.09
N ARG A 87 -8.58 -10.74 8.20
CA ARG A 87 -8.71 -12.02 7.49
C ARG A 87 -9.87 -12.83 8.04
N SER A 88 -10.57 -13.52 7.15
CA SER A 88 -11.51 -14.59 7.50
C SER A 88 -10.79 -15.88 7.94
N LYS A 89 -9.61 -16.15 7.39
CA LYS A 89 -8.80 -17.35 7.66
C LYS A 89 -7.70 -17.09 8.70
N LYS A 90 -7.33 -18.13 9.45
CA LYS A 90 -6.15 -18.12 10.33
C LYS A 90 -4.89 -17.85 9.50
N PHE A 91 -3.90 -17.18 10.11
CA PHE A 91 -2.61 -16.98 9.47
C PHE A 91 -1.93 -18.32 9.15
N ASP A 92 -1.45 -18.41 7.91
CA ASP A 92 -0.58 -19.46 7.40
C ASP A 92 0.55 -18.79 6.63
N ASN A 93 1.79 -19.04 7.07
CA ASN A 93 2.99 -18.49 6.46
C ASN A 93 3.27 -19.07 5.06
N ALA A 94 2.60 -20.14 4.62
CA ALA A 94 2.67 -20.58 3.23
C ALA A 94 1.81 -19.70 2.30
N ILE A 95 0.76 -19.08 2.84
CA ILE A 95 -0.26 -18.36 2.07
C ILE A 95 -0.03 -16.84 2.12
N PHE A 96 0.15 -16.31 3.33
CA PHE A 96 0.09 -14.87 3.58
C PHE A 96 1.48 -14.29 3.89
N GLU A 97 1.68 -13.04 3.47
CA GLU A 97 2.88 -12.27 3.76
C GLU A 97 2.91 -11.77 5.21
N ASN A 98 1.76 -11.36 5.74
CA ASN A 98 1.68 -10.59 6.99
C ASN A 98 0.93 -11.35 8.09
N GLU A 99 1.46 -11.46 9.29
CA GLU A 99 0.80 -12.11 10.42
C GLU A 99 -0.16 -11.16 11.15
N PHE A 100 0.26 -9.92 11.40
CA PHE A 100 -0.46 -8.95 12.22
C PHE A 100 -0.76 -7.64 11.47
N ASP A 101 -1.66 -6.84 12.04
CA ASP A 101 -1.86 -5.43 11.67
C ASP A 101 -1.42 -4.45 12.76
N GLU A 102 -1.00 -4.97 13.92
CA GLU A 102 -0.57 -4.18 15.06
C GLU A 102 0.92 -3.84 14.94
N VAL A 103 1.21 -2.54 14.94
CA VAL A 103 2.56 -1.99 14.95
C VAL A 103 2.95 -1.67 16.38
N LYS A 104 4.13 -2.12 16.82
CA LYS A 104 4.69 -1.81 18.15
C LYS A 104 6.03 -1.12 17.99
N ILE A 105 6.16 0.10 18.51
CA ILE A 105 7.42 0.84 18.53
C ILE A 105 7.90 0.96 19.98
N PRO A 106 9.11 0.48 20.33
CA PRO A 106 9.66 0.57 21.68
C PRO A 106 9.82 2.02 22.12
N LEU A 107 9.59 2.27 23.40
CA LEU A 107 9.75 3.56 24.05
C LEU A 107 10.58 3.41 25.35
N PRO A 108 11.25 4.49 25.78
CA PRO A 108 11.98 4.49 27.05
C PRO A 108 10.99 4.44 28.22
N VAL A 109 11.09 3.38 29.04
CA VAL A 109 10.19 3.15 30.20
C VAL A 109 10.17 4.34 31.14
N TRP A 110 11.34 4.87 31.49
CA TRP A 110 11.48 6.01 32.40
C TRP A 110 10.70 7.26 31.96
N LEU A 111 10.55 7.46 30.64
CA LEU A 111 9.85 8.63 30.10
C LEU A 111 8.34 8.48 30.28
N ILE A 112 7.82 7.27 30.03
CA ILE A 112 6.40 6.97 30.18
C ILE A 112 6.02 6.96 31.65
N ASP A 113 6.82 6.32 32.51
CA ASP A 113 6.59 6.27 33.96
C ASP A 113 6.57 7.68 34.55
N HIS A 114 7.52 8.55 34.16
CA HIS A 114 7.55 9.93 34.62
C HIS A 114 6.30 10.70 34.21
N LEU A 115 5.89 10.64 32.94
CA LEU A 115 4.72 11.37 32.46
C LEU A 115 3.38 10.83 33.00
N SER A 116 3.32 9.54 33.34
CA SER A 116 2.12 8.90 33.90
C SER A 116 1.98 9.16 35.41
N SER A 117 3.10 9.30 36.12
CA SER A 117 3.13 9.46 37.58
C SER A 117 3.13 10.92 38.06
N ASN A 118 3.25 11.89 37.15
CA ASN A 118 3.40 13.31 37.49
C ASN A 118 2.31 14.16 36.83
N GLN A 119 2.13 15.38 37.34
CA GLN A 119 1.20 16.33 36.75
C GLN A 119 1.67 16.74 35.34
N LEU A 120 0.78 16.58 34.35
CA LEU A 120 1.04 16.99 32.98
C LEU A 120 1.19 18.52 32.88
N PRO A 121 2.11 19.02 32.02
CA PRO A 121 2.37 20.45 31.90
C PRO A 121 1.16 21.21 31.35
N THR A 122 1.01 22.47 31.76
CA THR A 122 -0.03 23.36 31.20
C THR A 122 0.36 23.93 29.84
N LYS A 123 -0.61 24.52 29.15
CA LYS A 123 -0.38 25.13 27.83
C LYS A 123 0.53 26.36 27.92
N GLU A 124 0.44 27.09 29.03
CA GLU A 124 1.25 28.24 29.37
C GLU A 124 2.70 27.82 29.62
N ALA A 125 2.90 26.75 30.39
CA ALA A 125 4.22 26.17 30.63
C ALA A 125 4.89 25.72 29.33
N LEU A 126 4.15 25.03 28.45
CA LEU A 126 4.63 24.64 27.11
C LEU A 126 5.04 25.85 26.26
N THR A 127 4.24 26.91 26.29
CA THR A 127 4.51 28.12 25.49
C THR A 127 5.75 28.85 26.00
N ALA A 128 5.90 28.97 27.32
CA ALA A 128 7.06 29.56 27.96
C ALA A 128 8.34 28.75 27.67
N TYR A 129 8.29 27.43 27.85
CA TYR A 129 9.43 26.55 27.59
C TYR A 129 9.86 26.56 26.12
N LEU A 130 8.91 26.53 25.18
CA LEU A 130 9.22 26.67 23.74
C LEU A 130 9.86 28.02 23.42
N SER A 131 9.46 29.11 24.09
CA SER A 131 10.11 30.41 23.94
C SER A 131 11.57 30.36 24.37
N THR A 132 11.86 29.74 25.52
CA THR A 132 13.23 29.51 26.00
C THR A 132 14.05 28.68 25.02
N LEU A 133 13.45 27.63 24.42
CA LEU A 133 14.12 26.82 23.41
C LEU A 133 14.43 27.61 22.12
N ARG A 134 13.51 28.47 21.65
CA ARG A 134 13.76 29.32 20.45
C ARG A 134 15.00 30.18 20.63
N THR A 135 15.11 30.84 21.78
CA THR A 135 16.23 31.74 22.08
C THR A 135 17.52 30.96 22.30
N SER A 136 17.51 29.95 23.17
CA SER A 136 18.73 29.23 23.54
C SER A 136 19.31 28.35 22.43
N LEU A 137 18.47 27.82 21.53
CA LEU A 137 18.91 27.03 20.38
C LEU A 137 19.02 27.83 19.07
N GLN A 138 18.70 29.13 19.10
CA GLN A 138 18.63 29.98 17.91
C GLN A 138 17.72 29.41 16.81
N LEU A 139 16.57 28.86 17.22
CA LEU A 139 15.56 28.28 16.34
C LEU A 139 14.31 29.17 16.32
N PRO A 140 14.34 30.36 15.68
CA PRO A 140 13.27 31.36 15.79
C PRO A 140 11.90 30.83 15.36
N TYR A 141 11.89 29.87 14.44
CA TYR A 141 10.66 29.26 13.95
C TYR A 141 10.22 28.01 14.72
N LEU A 142 10.90 27.58 15.79
CA LEU A 142 10.48 26.38 16.53
C LEU A 142 9.01 26.48 16.96
N SER A 143 8.25 25.42 16.69
CA SER A 143 6.82 25.33 17.00
C SER A 143 6.46 23.91 17.41
N ILE A 144 5.31 23.73 18.06
CA ILE A 144 4.78 22.40 18.41
C ILE A 144 4.73 21.49 17.19
N ASN A 145 4.23 22.00 16.05
CA ASN A 145 4.17 21.21 14.81
C ASN A 145 5.56 20.72 14.35
N ARG A 146 6.63 21.48 14.58
CA ARG A 146 8.00 21.03 14.25
C ARG A 146 8.49 19.92 15.19
N VAL A 147 8.02 19.88 16.43
CA VAL A 147 8.28 18.78 17.36
C VAL A 147 7.49 17.54 16.93
N GLU A 148 6.19 17.68 16.71
CA GLU A 148 5.27 16.60 16.33
C GLU A 148 5.66 15.93 15.00
N THR A 149 6.27 16.69 14.07
CA THR A 149 6.66 16.18 12.75
C THR A 149 8.10 15.73 12.66
N ALA A 150 8.91 15.92 13.71
CA ALA A 150 10.35 15.67 13.69
C ALA A 150 10.67 14.22 13.29
N LEU A 151 10.07 13.22 13.95
CA LEU A 151 10.34 11.81 13.65
C LEU A 151 10.07 11.47 12.19
N HIS A 152 8.93 11.90 11.65
CA HIS A 152 8.56 11.66 10.26
C HIS A 152 9.55 12.30 9.28
N VAL A 153 9.98 13.53 9.55
CA VAL A 153 10.98 14.24 8.74
C VAL A 153 12.34 13.52 8.79
N ILE A 154 12.78 13.08 9.97
CA ILE A 154 14.06 12.35 10.11
C ILE A 154 14.01 11.00 9.40
N LEU A 155 12.92 10.26 9.55
CA LEU A 155 12.69 9.00 8.82
C LEU A 155 12.73 9.22 7.31
N SER A 156 11.89 10.11 6.80
CA SER A 156 11.71 10.28 5.35
C SER A 156 12.84 11.00 4.61
N ARG A 157 13.65 11.83 5.29
CA ARG A 157 14.69 12.66 4.63
C ARG A 157 16.12 12.30 5.01
N TYR A 158 16.34 11.80 6.21
CA TYR A 158 17.69 11.67 6.78
C TYR A 158 18.05 10.23 7.16
N THR A 159 17.12 9.29 7.01
CA THR A 159 17.33 7.87 7.28
C THR A 159 17.46 7.10 5.97
N PRO A 160 18.62 6.51 5.67
CA PRO A 160 18.83 5.73 4.45
C PRO A 160 17.79 4.61 4.31
N ASN A 161 17.33 4.39 3.07
CA ASN A 161 16.37 3.35 2.69
C ASN A 161 15.01 3.44 3.40
N CYS A 162 14.73 4.50 4.17
CA CYS A 162 13.42 4.71 4.79
C CYS A 162 12.57 5.61 3.90
N HIS A 163 11.65 5.01 3.12
CA HIS A 163 10.71 5.78 2.32
C HIS A 163 9.53 6.31 3.17
N SER A 164 8.76 7.22 2.58
CA SER A 164 7.65 7.90 3.28
C SER A 164 6.56 6.96 3.79
N HIS A 165 6.34 5.81 3.16
CA HIS A 165 5.39 4.80 3.67
C HIS A 165 5.84 4.18 5.01
N ILE A 166 7.11 3.81 5.18
CA ILE A 166 7.64 3.35 6.48
C ILE A 166 7.53 4.46 7.53
N ALA A 167 7.81 5.71 7.13
CA ALA A 167 7.64 6.86 8.02
C ALA A 167 6.17 7.07 8.43
N ASP A 168 5.23 6.89 7.49
CA ASP A 168 3.79 6.95 7.76
C ASP A 168 3.36 5.85 8.75
N ILE A 169 3.91 4.63 8.62
CA ILE A 169 3.68 3.51 9.54
C ILE A 169 4.22 3.82 10.94
N ILE A 170 5.51 4.14 11.08
CA ILE A 170 6.13 4.37 12.39
C ILE A 170 5.46 5.55 13.12
N CYS A 171 5.10 6.61 12.38
CA CYS A 171 4.48 7.82 12.93
C CYS A 171 2.95 7.80 12.97
N ARG A 172 2.30 6.65 12.72
CA ARG A 172 0.84 6.49 12.86
C ARG A 172 0.00 7.43 11.98
N VAL A 173 0.48 7.73 10.78
CA VAL A 173 -0.27 8.60 9.87
C VAL A 173 -1.59 7.91 9.51
N PRO A 174 -2.75 8.55 9.75
CA PRO A 174 -4.04 7.93 9.47
C PRO A 174 -4.18 7.52 8.01
N ALA A 175 -4.84 6.39 7.75
CA ALA A 175 -5.01 5.89 6.40
C ALA A 175 -5.81 6.83 5.47
N SER A 176 -6.59 7.77 6.03
CA SER A 176 -7.22 8.86 5.26
C SER A 176 -6.22 9.81 4.61
N HIS A 177 -5.01 9.92 5.17
CA HIS A 177 -3.90 10.73 4.66
C HIS A 177 -2.78 9.89 4.02
N ALA A 178 -2.75 8.59 4.31
CA ALA A 178 -1.87 7.62 3.69
C ALA A 178 -2.65 6.36 3.29
N PRO A 179 -3.42 6.38 2.18
CA PRO A 179 -4.17 5.20 1.71
C PRO A 179 -3.26 3.99 1.44
N ALA A 180 -1.97 4.27 1.24
CA ALA A 180 -0.90 3.31 1.14
C ALA A 180 -0.84 2.32 2.33
N MET A 181 -1.28 2.71 3.52
CA MET A 181 -1.21 1.89 4.73
C MET A 181 -1.92 0.53 4.58
N TYR A 182 -3.02 0.48 3.81
CA TYR A 182 -3.83 -0.73 3.66
C TYR A 182 -3.17 -1.87 2.86
N TYR A 183 -2.05 -1.60 2.17
CA TYR A 183 -1.40 -2.58 1.28
C TYR A 183 0.09 -2.78 1.62
N SER A 184 0.45 -2.49 2.86
CA SER A 184 1.80 -2.66 3.40
C SER A 184 2.18 -4.13 3.61
N SER A 185 3.48 -4.40 3.65
CA SER A 185 4.04 -5.68 4.10
C SER A 185 5.48 -5.44 4.55
N HIS A 186 5.71 -5.46 5.87
CA HIS A 186 7.02 -5.20 6.46
C HIS A 186 7.29 -6.19 7.58
N THR A 187 8.57 -6.37 7.90
CA THR A 187 8.95 -7.09 9.13
C THR A 187 8.99 -6.13 10.31
N SER A 188 8.76 -6.66 11.50
CA SER A 188 8.95 -5.91 12.74
C SER A 188 10.39 -5.38 12.85
N GLU A 189 11.39 -6.20 12.49
CA GLU A 189 12.79 -5.81 12.58
C GLU A 189 13.17 -4.68 11.62
N GLU A 190 12.60 -4.65 10.42
CA GLU A 190 12.78 -3.57 9.45
C GLU A 190 12.29 -2.24 10.02
N LEU A 191 11.07 -2.20 10.55
CA LEU A 191 10.52 -0.98 11.17
C LEU A 191 11.38 -0.53 12.36
N ILE A 192 11.78 -1.44 13.23
CA ILE A 192 12.62 -1.13 14.40
C ILE A 192 14.02 -0.66 13.97
N THR A 193 14.57 -1.22 12.90
CA THR A 193 15.86 -0.79 12.33
C THR A 193 15.78 0.65 11.84
N HIS A 194 14.73 1.00 11.08
CA HIS A 194 14.54 2.38 10.63
C HIS A 194 14.28 3.35 11.78
N TYR A 195 13.46 2.96 12.76
CA TYR A 195 13.23 3.76 13.95
C TYR A 195 14.53 4.03 14.72
N LYS A 196 15.34 2.99 14.96
CA LYS A 196 16.63 3.11 15.63
C LYS A 196 17.61 3.98 14.84
N ALA A 197 17.65 3.81 13.52
CA ALA A 197 18.49 4.63 12.64
C ALA A 197 18.09 6.12 12.68
N ALA A 198 16.78 6.42 12.67
CA ALA A 198 16.28 7.79 12.82
C ALA A 198 16.65 8.39 14.18
N LEU A 199 16.48 7.65 15.26
CA LEU A 199 16.87 8.13 16.60
C LEU A 199 18.39 8.28 16.75
N ASN A 200 19.19 7.43 16.12
CA ASN A 200 20.65 7.64 16.02
C ASN A 200 20.99 8.95 15.30
N LYS A 201 20.24 9.34 14.25
CA LYS A 201 20.44 10.63 13.56
C LYS A 201 20.11 11.81 14.46
N LEU A 202 19.08 11.70 15.30
CA LEU A 202 18.72 12.74 16.29
C LEU A 202 19.73 12.80 17.45
N ASN A 203 20.20 11.64 17.92
CA ASN A 203 21.12 11.48 19.04
C ASN A 203 22.59 11.71 18.64
N ALA A 204 22.88 12.85 18.01
CA ALA A 204 24.22 13.16 17.48
C ALA A 204 25.32 13.12 18.55
N ASN A 205 25.00 13.55 19.79
CA ASN A 205 25.92 13.59 20.91
C ASN A 205 26.05 12.24 21.65
N LYS A 206 25.21 11.25 21.31
CA LYS A 206 25.18 9.92 21.94
C LYS A 206 24.83 9.89 23.44
N ASP A 207 24.19 10.94 23.96
CA ASP A 207 23.80 11.08 25.37
C ASP A 207 22.42 10.46 25.69
N PHE A 208 21.70 10.02 24.66
CA PHE A 208 20.45 9.27 24.81
C PHE A 208 20.71 7.78 24.69
N ASP A 209 20.23 7.00 25.66
CA ASP A 209 20.33 5.54 25.60
C ASP A 209 19.33 5.01 24.57
N LEU A 210 19.82 4.28 23.58
CA LEU A 210 19.03 3.65 22.51
C LEU A 210 19.06 2.11 22.60
N SER A 211 19.61 1.56 23.68
CA SER A 211 19.69 0.11 23.91
C SER A 211 18.32 -0.54 24.07
N TYR A 212 17.32 0.21 24.56
CA TYR A 212 15.93 -0.24 24.67
C TYR A 212 15.27 -0.55 23.31
N ILE A 213 15.80 -0.01 22.21
CA ILE A 213 15.24 -0.19 20.86
C ILE A 213 15.63 -1.57 20.34
N THR A 214 14.78 -2.53 20.68
CA THR A 214 14.84 -3.93 20.26
C THR A 214 13.44 -4.41 19.91
N ALA A 215 13.32 -5.28 18.91
CA ALA A 215 12.05 -5.88 18.56
C ALA A 215 11.55 -6.77 19.72
N TRP A 216 10.24 -6.76 19.96
CA TRP A 216 9.65 -7.61 20.99
C TRP A 216 9.80 -9.10 20.64
N HIS A 217 9.44 -9.44 19.41
CA HIS A 217 9.67 -10.71 18.73
C HIS A 217 9.65 -10.43 17.22
N LYS A 218 9.98 -11.43 16.40
CA LYS A 218 9.97 -11.32 14.94
C LYS A 218 8.59 -11.64 14.40
N TYR A 219 8.00 -10.72 13.65
CA TYR A 219 6.72 -10.93 12.97
C TYR A 219 6.62 -10.08 11.72
N THR A 220 5.68 -10.43 10.83
CA THR A 220 5.34 -9.61 9.66
C THR A 220 4.04 -8.86 9.89
N LEU A 221 3.98 -7.64 9.38
CA LEU A 221 2.85 -6.73 9.55
C LEU A 221 2.40 -6.12 8.24
N GLY A 222 1.09 -5.95 8.08
CA GLY A 222 0.54 -5.31 6.90
C GLY A 222 -0.81 -5.86 6.47
N SER A 223 -1.06 -5.77 5.17
CA SER A 223 -2.28 -6.25 4.54
C SER A 223 -2.56 -7.73 4.79
N ALA A 224 -3.76 -8.02 5.27
CA ALA A 224 -4.36 -9.34 5.35
C ALA A 224 -4.48 -10.06 4.00
N PHE A 225 -4.61 -9.31 2.90
CA PHE A 225 -4.80 -9.83 1.54
C PHE A 225 -3.49 -9.87 0.73
N ALA A 226 -2.33 -9.62 1.37
CA ALA A 226 -1.06 -9.80 0.71
C ALA A 226 -0.68 -11.28 0.73
N PHE A 227 -0.85 -11.95 -0.41
CA PHE A 227 -0.42 -13.34 -0.60
C PHE A 227 1.05 -13.42 -0.98
N LYS A 228 1.68 -14.57 -0.67
CA LYS A 228 3.02 -14.89 -1.13
C LYS A 228 3.03 -15.22 -2.62
N VAL A 229 4.15 -14.94 -3.28
CA VAL A 229 4.35 -15.21 -4.71
C VAL A 229 4.11 -16.69 -5.02
N ASP A 230 4.67 -17.62 -4.23
CA ASP A 230 4.51 -19.07 -4.44
C ASP A 230 3.04 -19.51 -4.35
N TYR A 231 2.27 -18.92 -3.41
CA TYR A 231 0.84 -19.22 -3.29
C TYR A 231 0.07 -18.73 -4.51
N VAL A 232 0.36 -17.52 -4.99
CA VAL A 232 -0.27 -16.98 -6.21
C VAL A 232 0.16 -17.76 -7.45
N HIS A 233 1.40 -18.22 -7.53
CA HIS A 233 1.89 -19.09 -8.62
C HIS A 233 1.12 -20.40 -8.66
N ASN A 234 0.96 -21.09 -7.52
CA ASN A 234 0.16 -22.30 -7.43
C ASN A 234 -1.30 -22.05 -7.84
N PHE A 235 -1.92 -20.98 -7.34
CA PHE A 235 -3.28 -20.58 -7.75
C PHE A 235 -3.40 -20.38 -9.27
N MET A 236 -2.43 -19.69 -9.90
CA MET A 236 -2.42 -19.48 -11.35
C MET A 236 -2.29 -20.79 -12.12
N ASN A 237 -1.50 -21.74 -11.61
CA ASN A 237 -1.36 -23.06 -12.22
C ASN A 237 -2.63 -23.91 -12.08
N GLU A 238 -3.30 -23.85 -10.92
CA GLU A 238 -4.60 -24.49 -10.72
C GLU A 238 -5.66 -23.89 -11.66
N LEU A 239 -5.70 -22.56 -11.84
CA LEU A 239 -6.58 -21.93 -12.83
C LEU A 239 -6.30 -22.40 -14.26
N LYS A 240 -5.02 -22.52 -14.66
CA LYS A 240 -4.66 -23.05 -15.99
C LYS A 240 -5.15 -24.50 -16.15
N ALA A 241 -4.99 -25.33 -15.12
CA ALA A 241 -5.49 -26.71 -15.14
C ALA A 241 -7.02 -26.76 -15.21
N TRP A 242 -7.70 -25.89 -14.46
CA TRP A 242 -9.16 -25.74 -14.47
C TRP A 242 -9.68 -25.35 -15.86
N VAL A 243 -9.01 -24.45 -16.57
CA VAL A 243 -9.32 -24.11 -17.96
C VAL A 243 -9.14 -25.31 -18.90
N ARG A 244 -8.02 -26.04 -18.78
CA ARG A 244 -7.74 -27.23 -19.61
C ARG A 244 -8.75 -28.34 -19.40
N ASN A 245 -9.22 -28.53 -18.18
CA ASN A 245 -10.20 -29.54 -17.79
C ASN A 245 -11.65 -29.06 -18.00
N SER A 246 -11.89 -28.19 -18.99
CA SER A 246 -13.23 -27.74 -19.33
C SER A 246 -14.00 -28.85 -20.04
N PRO A 247 -15.24 -29.17 -19.62
CA PRO A 247 -15.99 -30.28 -20.18
C PRO A 247 -16.63 -29.97 -21.54
N ASN A 248 -16.77 -28.69 -21.90
CA ASN A 248 -17.33 -28.24 -23.18
C ASN A 248 -16.80 -26.85 -23.56
N PRO A 249 -17.02 -26.39 -24.81
CA PRO A 249 -16.55 -25.10 -25.29
C PRO A 249 -17.07 -23.89 -24.52
N ASP A 250 -18.35 -23.88 -24.10
CA ASP A 250 -18.97 -22.74 -23.41
C ASP A 250 -18.40 -22.56 -22.00
N ILE A 251 -18.21 -23.67 -21.27
CA ILE A 251 -17.50 -23.64 -19.99
C ILE A 251 -16.04 -23.24 -20.22
N HIS A 252 -15.38 -23.74 -21.26
CA HIS A 252 -14.02 -23.34 -21.59
C HIS A 252 -13.90 -21.84 -21.84
N PHE A 253 -14.86 -21.23 -22.54
CA PHE A 253 -14.93 -19.79 -22.76
C PHE A 253 -14.94 -19.05 -21.43
N ASN A 254 -15.92 -19.36 -20.57
CA ASN A 254 -16.07 -18.69 -19.29
C ASN A 254 -14.84 -18.86 -18.39
N ARG A 255 -14.25 -20.06 -18.33
CA ARG A 255 -13.03 -20.32 -17.56
C ARG A 255 -11.82 -19.57 -18.11
N THR A 256 -11.65 -19.54 -19.43
CA THR A 256 -10.59 -18.81 -20.12
C THR A 256 -10.69 -17.31 -19.86
N SER A 257 -11.89 -16.73 -19.94
CA SER A 257 -12.14 -15.32 -19.62
C SER A 257 -11.76 -14.99 -18.17
N ILE A 258 -12.10 -15.85 -17.21
CA ILE A 258 -11.72 -15.66 -15.80
C ILE A 258 -10.20 -15.79 -15.59
N LEU A 259 -9.54 -16.74 -16.25
CA LEU A 259 -8.07 -16.86 -16.20
C LEU A 259 -7.39 -15.57 -16.70
N VAL A 260 -7.78 -15.08 -17.88
CA VAL A 260 -7.21 -13.85 -18.45
C VAL A 260 -7.54 -12.64 -17.58
N TRP A 261 -8.71 -12.61 -16.96
CA TRP A 261 -9.09 -11.56 -16.00
C TRP A 261 -8.20 -11.54 -14.75
N PHE A 262 -7.87 -12.70 -14.16
CA PHE A 262 -6.93 -12.78 -13.04
C PHE A 262 -5.51 -12.38 -13.47
N ILE A 263 -5.06 -12.81 -14.65
CA ILE A 263 -3.77 -12.39 -15.23
C ILE A 263 -3.74 -10.87 -15.40
N PHE A 264 -4.80 -10.27 -15.96
CA PHE A 264 -4.93 -8.83 -16.09
C PHE A 264 -4.78 -8.13 -14.74
N CYS A 265 -5.55 -8.54 -13.72
CA CYS A 265 -5.51 -7.92 -12.40
C CYS A 265 -4.13 -8.03 -11.74
N THR A 266 -3.51 -9.21 -11.81
CA THR A 266 -2.20 -9.49 -11.20
C THR A 266 -1.02 -8.90 -11.96
N LEU A 267 -1.19 -8.51 -13.22
CA LEU A 267 -0.16 -7.85 -14.02
C LEU A 267 -0.42 -6.35 -14.25
N THR A 268 -1.39 -5.76 -13.54
CA THR A 268 -1.67 -4.31 -13.60
C THR A 268 -1.91 -3.67 -12.24
N GLY A 269 -2.41 -4.43 -11.26
CA GLY A 269 -2.80 -3.89 -9.95
C GLY A 269 -4.02 -2.97 -9.99
N VAL A 270 -4.80 -2.98 -11.08
CA VAL A 270 -6.09 -2.28 -11.12
C VAL A 270 -7.04 -2.84 -10.08
N ARG A 271 -8.04 -2.05 -9.68
CA ARG A 271 -9.11 -2.57 -8.83
C ARG A 271 -9.90 -3.62 -9.63
N PRO A 272 -10.13 -4.83 -9.09
CA PRO A 272 -11.02 -5.81 -9.71
C PRO A 272 -12.48 -5.39 -9.53
N ASN A 273 -12.87 -4.32 -10.21
CA ASN A 273 -14.24 -3.79 -10.22
C ASN A 273 -15.09 -4.53 -11.28
N ASN A 274 -16.38 -4.20 -11.32
CA ASN A 274 -17.25 -4.65 -12.41
C ASN A 274 -16.81 -3.95 -13.70
N SER A 275 -16.56 -4.74 -14.75
CA SER A 275 -16.03 -4.27 -16.05
C SER A 275 -14.63 -3.64 -15.94
N ILE A 276 -13.59 -4.42 -16.26
CA ILE A 276 -12.21 -3.93 -16.25
C ILE A 276 -11.83 -3.37 -17.61
N GLY A 277 -11.91 -2.04 -17.75
CA GLY A 277 -11.51 -1.30 -18.95
C GLY A 277 -12.36 -1.62 -20.18
N THR A 278 -12.43 -0.67 -21.13
CA THR A 278 -12.95 -0.94 -22.47
C THR A 278 -11.80 -1.17 -23.45
N ILE A 279 -12.08 -1.74 -24.62
CA ILE A 279 -11.02 -1.98 -25.62
C ILE A 279 -10.39 -0.67 -26.11
N SER A 280 -11.16 0.43 -26.14
CA SER A 280 -10.67 1.77 -26.46
C SER A 280 -9.69 2.33 -25.42
N ASP A 281 -9.71 1.83 -24.18
CA ASP A 281 -8.75 2.18 -23.12
C ASP A 281 -7.44 1.39 -23.19
N ILE A 282 -7.40 0.32 -23.98
CA ILE A 282 -6.30 -0.64 -24.03
C ILE A 282 -5.53 -0.46 -25.34
N ASP A 283 -4.39 0.22 -25.27
CA ASP A 283 -3.44 0.28 -26.37
C ASP A 283 -2.47 -0.89 -26.27
N LEU A 284 -2.74 -1.96 -27.04
CA LEU A 284 -1.89 -3.15 -27.12
C LEU A 284 -0.61 -2.92 -27.92
N GLU A 285 -0.58 -1.94 -28.82
CA GLU A 285 0.61 -1.65 -29.65
C GLU A 285 1.69 -0.98 -28.80
N THR A 286 1.31 0.08 -28.09
CA THR A 286 2.23 0.82 -27.23
C THR A 286 2.27 0.29 -25.80
N GLY A 287 1.33 -0.59 -25.41
CA GLY A 287 1.25 -1.27 -24.14
C GLY A 287 0.78 -0.36 -23.00
N TRP A 288 -0.29 0.39 -23.19
CA TRP A 288 -0.89 1.25 -22.19
C TRP A 288 -2.33 0.86 -21.89
N LEU A 289 -2.70 1.02 -20.63
CA LEU A 289 -4.08 1.03 -20.19
C LEU A 289 -4.39 2.41 -19.60
N LEU A 290 -5.45 3.03 -20.10
CA LEU A 290 -6.06 4.19 -19.49
C LEU A 290 -7.07 3.74 -18.42
N VAL A 291 -7.03 4.33 -17.23
CA VAL A 291 -8.03 4.04 -16.18
C VAL A 291 -8.67 5.32 -15.68
N TYR A 292 -9.99 5.35 -15.76
CA TYR A 292 -10.84 6.38 -15.16
C TYR A 292 -11.07 6.07 -13.68
N ASP A 293 -10.41 6.81 -12.78
CA ASP A 293 -10.71 6.71 -11.36
C ASP A 293 -11.95 7.54 -11.00
N LYS A 294 -12.73 7.10 -10.00
CA LYS A 294 -13.91 7.84 -9.51
C LYS A 294 -13.50 9.29 -9.19
N PRO A 295 -14.22 10.31 -9.69
CA PRO A 295 -13.82 11.69 -9.53
C PRO A 295 -13.82 12.09 -8.05
N SER A 296 -12.68 12.54 -7.54
CA SER A 296 -12.60 13.20 -6.24
C SER A 296 -12.83 14.70 -6.44
N LYS A 297 -14.08 15.15 -6.23
CA LYS A 297 -14.49 16.55 -5.98
C LYS A 297 -13.76 17.67 -6.75
N ASN A 298 -13.53 17.55 -8.08
CA ASN A 298 -13.29 18.64 -9.07
C ASN A 298 -12.16 18.37 -10.10
N VAL A 299 -11.54 17.19 -10.13
CA VAL A 299 -10.58 16.83 -11.20
C VAL A 299 -10.90 15.42 -11.71
N GLN A 300 -11.02 15.28 -13.04
CA GLN A 300 -11.00 13.95 -13.68
C GLN A 300 -9.58 13.40 -13.53
N ASN A 301 -9.41 12.39 -12.69
CA ASN A 301 -8.14 11.72 -12.52
C ASN A 301 -8.09 10.52 -13.44
N HIS A 302 -7.43 10.70 -14.58
CA HIS A 302 -7.03 9.62 -15.47
C HIS A 302 -5.65 9.13 -15.04
N ARG A 303 -5.44 7.82 -14.97
CA ARG A 303 -4.10 7.25 -14.76
C ARG A 303 -3.72 6.33 -15.91
N LEU A 304 -2.42 6.33 -16.20
CA LEU A 304 -1.81 5.42 -17.16
C LEU A 304 -1.18 4.24 -16.41
N VAL A 305 -1.53 3.03 -16.82
CA VAL A 305 -0.98 1.78 -16.32
C VAL A 305 -0.20 1.10 -17.45
N PRO A 306 1.09 0.78 -17.27
CA PRO A 306 1.83 0.08 -18.30
C PRO A 306 1.39 -1.39 -18.39
N LEU A 307 1.17 -1.87 -19.61
CA LEU A 307 1.01 -3.28 -19.90
C LEU A 307 2.39 -3.90 -20.13
N CYS A 308 2.71 -4.97 -19.42
CA CYS A 308 3.93 -5.74 -19.66
C CYS A 308 3.78 -6.62 -20.92
N PRO A 309 4.88 -7.00 -21.58
CA PRO A 309 4.84 -7.84 -22.80
C PRO A 309 4.03 -9.13 -22.65
N THR A 310 4.13 -9.81 -21.50
CA THR A 310 3.34 -11.02 -21.25
C THR A 310 1.84 -10.73 -21.22
N LEU A 311 1.40 -9.63 -20.58
CA LEU A 311 -0.01 -9.26 -20.56
C LEU A 311 -0.51 -8.86 -21.96
N VAL A 312 0.28 -8.10 -22.72
CA VAL A 312 -0.06 -7.75 -24.11
C VAL A 312 -0.31 -9.01 -24.94
N ARG A 313 0.56 -10.03 -24.82
CA ARG A 313 0.36 -11.32 -25.50
C ARG A 313 -0.95 -11.99 -25.10
N TYR A 314 -1.26 -12.11 -23.80
CA TYR A 314 -2.51 -12.73 -23.35
C TYR A 314 -3.75 -12.00 -23.88
N LEU A 315 -3.73 -10.67 -23.93
CA LEU A 315 -4.87 -9.89 -24.43
C LEU A 315 -5.01 -9.99 -25.95
N THR A 316 -3.91 -10.01 -26.69
CA THR A 316 -3.93 -10.27 -28.14
C THR A 316 -4.44 -11.68 -28.45
N ASP A 317 -3.93 -12.70 -27.75
CA ASP A 317 -4.37 -14.08 -27.95
C ASP A 317 -5.84 -14.27 -27.54
N TYR A 318 -6.30 -13.58 -26.48
CA TYR A 318 -7.70 -13.60 -26.08
C TYR A 318 -8.61 -12.91 -27.12
N LYS A 319 -8.18 -11.81 -27.75
CA LYS A 319 -8.92 -11.23 -28.90
C LYS A 319 -9.07 -12.24 -30.04
N ALA A 320 -7.99 -12.95 -30.38
CA ALA A 320 -8.05 -14.01 -31.41
C ALA A 320 -8.98 -15.16 -31.00
N TYR A 321 -8.98 -15.53 -29.72
CA TYR A 321 -9.89 -16.53 -29.16
C TYR A 321 -11.37 -16.12 -29.27
N LEU A 322 -11.70 -14.85 -29.03
CA LEU A 322 -13.08 -14.34 -29.21
C LEU A 322 -13.55 -14.49 -30.66
N ILE A 323 -12.71 -14.14 -31.63
CA ILE A 323 -13.02 -14.26 -33.06
C ILE A 323 -13.20 -15.74 -33.45
N ASP A 324 -12.32 -16.62 -32.99
CA ASP A 324 -12.43 -18.06 -33.23
C ASP A 324 -13.70 -18.65 -32.62
N TYR A 325 -14.10 -18.21 -31.41
CA TYR A 325 -15.36 -18.62 -30.81
C TYR A 325 -16.58 -18.13 -31.59
N GLN A 326 -16.58 -16.87 -32.06
CA GLN A 326 -17.61 -16.30 -32.94
C GLN A 326 -17.78 -17.14 -34.21
N LEU A 327 -16.67 -17.47 -34.89
CA LEU A 327 -16.70 -18.24 -36.14
C LEU A 327 -17.28 -19.66 -35.98
N ARG A 328 -17.10 -20.26 -34.81
CA ARG A 328 -17.68 -21.59 -34.49
C ARG A 328 -19.14 -21.54 -34.06
N ASN A 329 -19.67 -20.34 -33.78
CA ASN A 329 -21.03 -20.14 -33.29
C ASN A 329 -21.78 -19.10 -34.15
N PRO A 330 -21.90 -19.31 -35.48
CA PRO A 330 -22.40 -18.29 -36.41
C PRO A 330 -23.87 -17.90 -36.21
N LEU A 331 -24.64 -18.67 -35.45
CA LEU A 331 -26.04 -18.38 -35.13
C LEU A 331 -26.22 -17.52 -33.86
N LYS A 332 -25.14 -17.31 -33.09
CA LYS A 332 -25.16 -16.48 -31.87
C LYS A 332 -24.90 -15.01 -32.25
N TYR A 333 -25.94 -14.33 -32.72
CA TYR A 333 -25.84 -12.97 -33.28
C TYR A 333 -25.35 -11.93 -32.25
N GLU A 334 -25.82 -11.96 -31.01
CA GLU A 334 -25.39 -10.97 -29.99
C GLU A 334 -23.90 -11.15 -29.61
N ILE A 335 -23.42 -12.40 -29.58
CA ILE A 335 -21.98 -12.67 -29.44
C ILE A 335 -21.22 -12.05 -30.62
N SER A 336 -21.69 -12.26 -31.85
CA SER A 336 -21.03 -11.75 -33.05
C SER A 336 -20.95 -10.22 -33.05
N GLU A 337 -22.05 -9.55 -32.75
CA GLU A 337 -22.11 -8.08 -32.62
C GLU A 337 -21.11 -7.58 -31.57
N CYS A 338 -21.05 -8.24 -30.40
CA CYS A 338 -20.12 -7.84 -29.35
C CYS A 338 -18.64 -8.06 -29.74
N VAL A 339 -18.31 -9.17 -30.41
CA VAL A 339 -16.94 -9.46 -30.86
C VAL A 339 -16.51 -8.51 -31.99
N ASP A 340 -17.42 -8.15 -32.89
CA ASP A 340 -17.18 -7.16 -33.93
C ASP A 340 -16.90 -5.77 -33.32
N ALA A 341 -17.71 -5.33 -32.34
CA ALA A 341 -17.48 -4.10 -31.60
C ALA A 341 -16.11 -4.07 -30.89
N ILE A 342 -15.71 -5.19 -30.27
CA ILE A 342 -14.37 -5.34 -29.68
C ILE A 342 -13.27 -5.23 -30.75
N SER A 343 -13.49 -5.81 -31.92
CA SER A 343 -12.53 -5.82 -33.03
C SER A 343 -12.36 -4.43 -33.66
N LEU A 344 -13.44 -3.67 -33.75
CA LEU A 344 -13.47 -2.28 -34.22
C LEU A 344 -12.96 -1.26 -33.20
N GLY A 345 -12.71 -1.68 -31.96
CA GLY A 345 -12.19 -0.80 -30.91
C GLY A 345 -13.24 0.13 -30.31
N GLU A 346 -14.51 -0.29 -30.29
CA GLU A 346 -15.61 0.49 -29.71
C GLU A 346 -15.54 0.54 -28.17
N ASP A 347 -16.43 1.30 -27.54
CA ASP A 347 -16.46 1.47 -26.09
C ASP A 347 -17.12 0.27 -25.37
N VAL A 348 -16.53 -0.91 -25.54
CA VAL A 348 -17.00 -2.18 -24.99
C VAL A 348 -15.88 -2.87 -24.21
N ALA A 349 -16.23 -3.53 -23.09
CA ALA A 349 -15.24 -4.29 -22.31
C ALA A 349 -14.69 -5.47 -23.13
N LEU A 350 -13.36 -5.65 -23.08
CA LEU A 350 -12.70 -6.76 -23.77
C LEU A 350 -13.01 -8.11 -23.11
N LEU A 351 -12.88 -8.21 -21.79
CA LEU A 351 -13.05 -9.46 -21.06
C LEU A 351 -14.54 -9.69 -20.72
N ARG A 352 -15.07 -10.83 -21.17
CA ARG A 352 -16.51 -11.13 -21.18
C ARG A 352 -16.80 -12.55 -20.72
N LEU A 353 -17.99 -12.78 -20.19
CA LEU A 353 -18.56 -14.11 -19.97
C LEU A 353 -19.73 -14.32 -20.93
N LEU A 354 -20.03 -15.58 -21.25
CA LEU A 354 -21.31 -15.92 -21.83
C LEU A 354 -22.43 -15.54 -20.87
N SER A 355 -23.51 -14.99 -21.42
CA SER A 355 -24.75 -14.78 -20.68
C SER A 355 -25.36 -16.10 -20.20
N ASP A 356 -26.32 -16.04 -19.29
CA ASP A 356 -27.02 -17.24 -18.80
C ASP A 356 -27.76 -18.00 -19.93
N SER A 357 -28.25 -17.29 -20.95
CA SER A 357 -28.83 -17.90 -22.17
C SER A 357 -27.76 -18.44 -23.13
N THR A 358 -26.49 -18.09 -22.92
CA THR A 358 -25.34 -18.37 -23.80
C THR A 358 -25.43 -17.76 -25.19
N ASP A 359 -26.40 -16.88 -25.44
CA ASP A 359 -26.63 -16.21 -26.73
C ASP A 359 -25.91 -14.87 -26.85
N GLY A 360 -25.40 -14.33 -25.73
CA GLY A 360 -24.74 -13.02 -25.65
C GLY A 360 -23.54 -13.00 -24.70
N LEU A 361 -22.95 -11.81 -24.54
CA LEU A 361 -21.73 -11.60 -23.74
C LEU A 361 -21.88 -10.54 -22.64
N ASP A 362 -21.81 -11.00 -21.40
CA ASP A 362 -21.89 -10.16 -20.21
C ASP A 362 -20.52 -9.67 -19.73
N ASN A 363 -20.53 -8.49 -19.10
CA ASN A 363 -19.36 -7.98 -18.40
C ASN A 363 -19.02 -8.85 -17.19
N ILE A 364 -17.74 -9.19 -17.01
CA ILE A 364 -17.27 -9.85 -15.79
C ILE A 364 -17.46 -8.92 -14.59
N LYS A 365 -18.23 -9.37 -13.59
CA LYS A 365 -18.31 -8.72 -12.27
C LYS A 365 -17.34 -9.39 -11.32
N ARG A 366 -16.87 -8.66 -10.30
CA ARG A 366 -15.99 -9.22 -9.26
C ARG A 366 -16.60 -10.45 -8.59
N GLY A 367 -17.92 -10.42 -8.37
CA GLY A 367 -18.65 -11.53 -7.76
C GLY A 367 -18.69 -12.79 -8.64
N ASP A 368 -18.58 -12.65 -9.96
CA ASP A 368 -18.51 -13.80 -10.88
C ASP A 368 -17.16 -14.48 -10.78
N ALA A 369 -16.06 -13.70 -10.82
CA ALA A 369 -14.72 -14.22 -10.61
C ALA A 369 -14.59 -14.95 -9.27
N TYR A 370 -15.08 -14.35 -8.18
CA TYR A 370 -15.09 -15.00 -6.86
C TYR A 370 -15.89 -16.31 -6.86
N ARG A 371 -17.14 -16.28 -7.33
CA ARG A 371 -18.05 -17.45 -7.33
C ARG A 371 -17.50 -18.60 -8.17
N MET A 372 -16.93 -18.30 -9.34
CA MET A 372 -16.43 -19.31 -10.26
C MET A 372 -15.13 -19.97 -9.78
N THR A 373 -14.35 -19.30 -8.93
CA THR A 373 -13.05 -19.82 -8.45
C THR A 373 -13.05 -20.13 -6.96
N GLN A 374 -14.19 -20.12 -6.27
CA GLN A 374 -14.26 -20.27 -4.82
C GLN A 374 -13.65 -21.59 -4.34
N ASP A 375 -13.82 -22.68 -5.10
CA ASP A 375 -13.27 -24.00 -4.79
C ASP A 375 -11.74 -24.08 -4.93
N ILE A 376 -11.15 -23.19 -5.72
CA ILE A 376 -9.70 -23.08 -5.92
C ILE A 376 -9.11 -22.10 -4.89
N LEU A 377 -9.76 -20.94 -4.76
CA LEU A 377 -9.35 -19.86 -3.86
C LEU A 377 -10.58 -19.15 -3.29
N ASP A 378 -10.91 -19.48 -2.05
CA ASP A 378 -11.89 -18.74 -1.27
C ASP A 378 -11.26 -17.47 -0.67
N ALA A 379 -11.17 -16.43 -1.50
CA ALA A 379 -10.77 -15.07 -1.13
C ALA A 379 -11.36 -14.02 -2.10
N ASP A 380 -11.75 -12.84 -1.59
CA ASP A 380 -12.22 -11.73 -2.44
C ASP A 380 -11.11 -11.33 -3.44
N PRO A 381 -11.40 -11.27 -4.76
CA PRO A 381 -10.42 -10.96 -5.79
C PRO A 381 -9.63 -9.66 -5.59
N TYR A 382 -10.08 -8.76 -4.71
CA TYR A 382 -9.33 -7.56 -4.30
C TYR A 382 -7.91 -7.89 -3.80
N TRP A 383 -7.63 -9.14 -3.39
CA TRP A 383 -6.28 -9.61 -3.09
C TRP A 383 -5.28 -9.34 -4.21
N THR A 384 -5.69 -9.40 -5.49
CA THR A 384 -4.82 -9.15 -6.65
C THR A 384 -4.13 -7.80 -6.58
N ARG A 385 -4.86 -6.75 -6.21
CA ARG A 385 -4.33 -5.39 -6.04
C ARG A 385 -3.37 -5.28 -4.85
N HIS A 386 -3.68 -5.96 -3.75
CA HIS A 386 -2.81 -6.00 -2.58
C HIS A 386 -1.50 -6.72 -2.90
N PHE A 387 -1.60 -7.88 -3.54
CA PHE A 387 -0.47 -8.63 -4.03
C PHE A 387 0.45 -7.78 -4.91
N VAL A 388 -0.07 -7.20 -6.00
CA VAL A 388 0.75 -6.41 -6.94
C VAL A 388 1.44 -5.26 -6.24
N ARG A 389 0.71 -4.48 -5.43
CA ARG A 389 1.30 -3.34 -4.74
C ARG A 389 2.41 -3.77 -3.77
N THR A 390 2.19 -4.82 -3.00
CA THR A 390 3.21 -5.37 -2.09
C THR A 390 4.45 -5.83 -2.86
N GLN A 391 4.30 -6.52 -3.99
CA GLN A 391 5.44 -6.96 -4.79
C GLN A 391 6.22 -5.79 -5.40
N LEU A 392 5.54 -4.77 -5.94
CA LEU A 392 6.22 -3.58 -6.47
C LEU A 392 7.05 -2.86 -5.40
N GLU A 393 6.54 -2.78 -4.17
CA GLU A 393 7.28 -2.19 -3.04
C GLU A 393 8.51 -3.03 -2.68
N LYS A 394 8.37 -4.37 -2.60
CA LYS A 394 9.49 -5.29 -2.35
C LYS A 394 10.56 -5.25 -3.44
N TYR A 395 10.19 -5.02 -4.70
CA TYR A 395 11.15 -4.83 -5.79
C TYR A 395 11.84 -3.45 -5.78
N GLY A 396 11.53 -2.59 -4.80
CA GLY A 396 12.16 -1.28 -4.66
C GLY A 396 11.65 -0.24 -5.66
N VAL A 397 10.47 -0.45 -6.26
CA VAL A 397 9.86 0.53 -7.16
C VAL A 397 9.57 1.81 -6.36
N ASN A 398 9.89 2.97 -6.95
CA ASN A 398 9.65 4.25 -6.30
C ASN A 398 8.17 4.39 -5.91
N LEU A 399 7.91 4.67 -4.64
CA LEU A 399 6.55 4.73 -4.09
C LEU A 399 5.63 5.74 -4.80
N ALA A 400 6.18 6.86 -5.30
CA ALA A 400 5.37 7.79 -6.08
C ALA A 400 4.88 7.13 -7.38
N LEU A 401 5.74 6.37 -8.07
CA LEU A 401 5.35 5.60 -9.26
C LEU A 401 4.35 4.49 -8.93
N ILE A 402 4.53 3.77 -7.82
CA ILE A 402 3.55 2.78 -7.35
C ILE A 402 2.20 3.47 -7.13
N ASN A 403 2.17 4.60 -6.44
CA ASN A 403 0.94 5.33 -6.15
C ASN A 403 0.28 5.86 -7.43
N THR A 404 1.04 6.32 -8.42
CA THR A 404 0.54 6.70 -9.75
C THR A 404 -0.11 5.51 -10.45
N VAL A 405 0.62 4.40 -10.58
CA VAL A 405 0.13 3.22 -11.31
C VAL A 405 -1.04 2.58 -10.60
N ILE A 406 -1.07 2.54 -9.27
CA ILE A 406 -2.15 1.91 -8.50
C ILE A 406 -3.34 2.86 -8.31
N GLY A 407 -3.17 4.19 -8.35
CA GLY A 407 -4.25 5.17 -8.11
C GLY A 407 -4.40 5.55 -6.63
N HIS A 408 -3.29 5.79 -5.94
CA HIS A 408 -3.18 6.28 -4.56
C HIS A 408 -2.34 7.56 -4.46
N GLU A 409 -2.29 8.37 -5.52
CA GLU A 409 -1.55 9.63 -5.52
C GLU A 409 -2.03 10.55 -4.40
N LYS A 410 -1.09 11.12 -3.65
CA LYS A 410 -1.38 12.19 -2.69
C LYS A 410 -1.47 13.51 -3.45
N GLY A 411 -2.22 14.50 -2.93
CA GLY A 411 -2.24 15.83 -3.53
C GLY A 411 -0.82 16.40 -3.70
N ARG A 412 -0.52 16.98 -4.87
CA ARG A 412 0.82 17.40 -5.35
C ARG A 412 1.79 16.27 -5.75
N GLN A 413 1.38 15.00 -5.73
CA GLN A 413 2.13 13.86 -6.30
C GLN A 413 1.52 13.35 -7.61
N GLU A 414 0.52 14.06 -8.16
CA GLU A 414 -0.15 13.74 -9.42
C GLU A 414 0.88 13.67 -10.55
N ALA A 415 1.11 12.47 -11.10
CA ALA A 415 2.13 12.28 -12.13
C ALA A 415 1.84 13.05 -13.42
N LEU A 416 0.58 13.41 -13.66
CA LEU A 416 0.13 14.22 -14.79
C LEU A 416 -0.19 15.68 -14.41
N GLY A 417 0.05 16.08 -13.16
CA GLY A 417 -0.10 17.47 -12.73
C GLY A 417 0.98 18.38 -13.32
N GLN A 418 0.68 19.68 -13.49
CA GLN A 418 1.61 20.67 -14.07
C GLN A 418 2.94 20.82 -13.31
N LEU A 419 3.01 20.35 -12.06
CA LEU A 419 4.20 20.40 -11.20
C LEU A 419 4.85 19.01 -10.97
N SER A 420 4.44 18.00 -11.74
CA SER A 420 4.96 16.63 -11.65
C SER A 420 6.41 16.51 -12.15
N SER A 421 7.23 15.74 -11.45
CA SER A 421 8.57 15.31 -11.90
C SER A 421 8.59 13.88 -12.48
N SER A 422 7.41 13.24 -12.58
CA SER A 422 7.24 11.88 -13.11
C SER A 422 6.92 11.94 -14.60
N SER A 423 7.83 11.44 -15.44
CA SER A 423 7.59 11.34 -16.88
C SER A 423 6.83 10.06 -17.23
N LYS A 424 6.10 10.07 -18.36
CA LYS A 424 5.46 8.86 -18.93
C LYS A 424 6.45 7.69 -19.07
N ALA A 425 7.72 7.98 -19.37
CA ALA A 425 8.79 6.98 -19.44
C ALA A 425 9.07 6.29 -18.09
N LYS A 426 9.06 7.03 -16.97
CA LYS A 426 9.21 6.44 -15.62
C LYS A 426 8.01 5.56 -15.27
N ILE A 427 6.79 5.98 -15.62
CA ILE A 427 5.58 5.17 -15.44
C ILE A 427 5.71 3.89 -16.28
N LYS A 428 6.13 4.01 -17.54
CA LYS A 428 6.31 2.87 -18.46
C LYS A 428 7.31 1.85 -17.92
N GLY A 429 8.37 2.34 -17.26
CA GLY A 429 9.38 1.50 -16.60
C GLY A 429 8.80 0.53 -15.54
N VAL A 430 7.65 0.84 -14.94
CA VAL A 430 6.97 -0.09 -14.01
C VAL A 430 6.56 -1.38 -14.73
N GLY A 431 6.31 -1.34 -16.04
CA GLY A 431 6.02 -2.51 -16.87
C GLY A 431 7.10 -3.60 -16.81
N GLY A 432 8.38 -3.22 -16.62
CA GLY A 432 9.47 -4.19 -16.45
C GLY A 432 9.35 -5.01 -15.16
N PHE A 433 8.89 -4.39 -14.08
CA PHE A 433 8.63 -5.08 -12.80
C PHE A 433 7.39 -5.99 -12.89
N LEU A 434 6.38 -5.57 -13.65
CA LEU A 434 5.20 -6.40 -13.93
C LEU A 434 5.55 -7.61 -14.82
N GLU A 435 6.48 -7.45 -15.77
CA GLU A 435 7.02 -8.59 -16.54
C GLU A 435 7.83 -9.53 -15.65
N HIS A 436 8.64 -9.00 -14.74
CA HIS A 436 9.33 -9.83 -13.74
C HIS A 436 8.35 -10.64 -12.89
N LEU A 437 7.26 -10.01 -12.44
CA LEU A 437 6.19 -10.72 -11.72
C LEU A 437 5.53 -11.80 -12.59
N ALA A 438 5.29 -11.54 -13.87
CA ALA A 438 4.75 -12.53 -14.81
C ALA A 438 5.68 -13.75 -14.96
N ASN A 439 6.99 -13.55 -14.93
CA ASN A 439 7.98 -14.63 -14.97
C ASN A 439 7.93 -15.49 -13.69
N LEU A 440 7.87 -14.86 -12.51
CA LEU A 440 7.77 -15.57 -11.23
C LEU A 440 6.47 -16.39 -11.12
N LEU A 441 5.39 -15.90 -11.72
CA LEU A 441 4.12 -16.62 -11.79
C LEU A 441 4.06 -17.62 -12.97
N GLU A 442 5.17 -17.82 -13.69
CA GLU A 442 5.27 -18.69 -14.87
C GLU A 442 4.15 -18.44 -15.90
N LEU A 443 3.82 -17.17 -16.12
CA LEU A 443 2.84 -16.73 -17.11
C LEU A 443 3.50 -16.47 -18.48
N SER A 444 4.81 -16.23 -18.49
CA SER A 444 5.59 -15.90 -19.69
C SER A 444 5.93 -17.09 -20.60
N THR A 445 5.94 -18.30 -20.05
CA THR A 445 6.37 -19.55 -20.73
C THR A 445 5.26 -20.22 -21.55
N VAL A 446 4.02 -19.72 -21.46
CA VAL A 446 2.87 -20.33 -22.11
C VAL A 446 2.82 -19.95 -23.59
N LYS A 447 3.14 -20.91 -24.48
CA LYS A 447 2.72 -20.86 -25.89
C LYS A 447 1.19 -20.95 -25.94
N SER A 448 0.54 -20.30 -26.91
CA SER A 448 -0.92 -20.05 -27.03
C SER A 448 -1.87 -21.25 -26.88
N LYS A 449 -1.36 -22.47 -26.71
CA LYS A 449 -2.14 -23.69 -26.51
C LYS A 449 -3.09 -23.66 -25.30
N THR A 450 -2.86 -22.83 -24.28
CA THR A 450 -3.74 -22.86 -23.08
C THR A 450 -5.11 -22.22 -23.30
N LEU A 451 -5.26 -21.35 -24.31
CA LEU A 451 -6.53 -20.64 -24.59
C LEU A 451 -7.42 -21.34 -25.61
N HIS A 452 -6.92 -22.38 -26.30
CA HIS A 452 -7.71 -23.12 -27.28
C HIS A 452 -8.35 -24.35 -26.64
N TYR A 453 -9.63 -24.55 -26.93
CA TYR A 453 -10.32 -25.79 -26.59
C TYR A 453 -9.86 -26.92 -27.53
N TYR A 454 -9.45 -28.06 -26.97
CA TYR A 454 -8.95 -29.23 -27.71
C TYR A 454 -9.88 -30.45 -27.69
N GLY A 455 -11.10 -30.32 -27.17
CA GLY A 455 -12.07 -31.42 -27.24
C GLY A 455 -12.58 -31.62 -28.67
N GLU A 456 -12.89 -32.88 -29.03
CA GLU A 456 -13.50 -33.18 -30.33
C GLU A 456 -14.81 -32.40 -30.52
N PRO A 457 -15.10 -31.92 -31.75
CA PRO A 457 -16.38 -31.30 -32.03
C PRO A 457 -17.48 -32.33 -31.74
N SER A 458 -18.38 -32.00 -30.83
CA SER A 458 -19.62 -32.76 -30.67
C SER A 458 -20.37 -32.66 -32.00
N ASN A 459 -20.41 -33.77 -32.74
CA ASN A 459 -21.29 -33.92 -33.90
C ASN A 459 -22.72 -33.62 -33.45
N ALA A 460 -23.22 -32.45 -33.82
CA ALA A 460 -24.64 -32.09 -33.76
C ALA A 460 -25.27 -32.40 -35.11
#